data_AF-A0A068YLD8-F1
#
_entry.id   AF-A0A068YLD8-F1
#
_cell.length_a   1.000
_cell.length_b   1.000
_cell.length_c   1.000
_cell.angle_alpha   90.00
_cell.angle_beta   90.00
_cell.angle_gamma   90.00
#
_symmetry.space_group_name_H-M   'P 1'
#
loop_
_entity.id
_entity.type
_entity.pdbx_description
1 polymer ?
#
loop_
_entity_poly.entity_id
_entity_poly.type
_entity_poly.pdbx_seq_one_letter_code
_entity_poly.pdbx_strand_id
1 'polypeptide(L)'
;MRERAQGGPDHGDYLEQLTCLLFLKMAHEYAQEPYKRDTHIPKGYDWPTLKAKVGEPLEAQYLATLHRLGPEKGMLGAIFFKAQNKIQDPAKLSRLVQLIDADSWVGMDADTKGDLYEGLLQKNAEDTKSGAGQYFTPRALIQAMVECVRPEPLKTIADPACGSGGFFLGAQQWLLAQRLNRKAAEFLRDKTFHGNEIVAGTRRMCLMNLFLPNIGDLTVEPTVDRADALIADPGARFDYVLANPPFGKKSSMTITNAAGDEDRDALTCERQDFWETTSNKQLNFLQHIVTLLKPTARRRWCCPTTCCSRAVRARKSAASCSKPATFTPCFACRPGFFTPRA
;
A
#
# COMPACT_ATOMS: atom_id res chain seq x y z
N MET A 1 32.86 -21.30 2.17
CA MET A 1 32.12 -21.71 0.96
C MET A 1 30.67 -21.95 1.33
N ARG A 2 29.76 -21.04 0.99
CA ARG A 2 28.32 -21.29 1.01
C ARG A 2 27.79 -20.91 -0.38
N GLU A 3 27.79 -21.89 -1.27
CA GLU A 3 26.97 -21.87 -2.47
C GLU A 3 25.49 -21.79 -2.02
N ARG A 4 24.87 -20.63 -2.22
CA ARG A 4 23.41 -20.53 -2.28
C ARG A 4 23.07 -20.38 -3.75
N ALA A 5 22.41 -21.41 -4.29
CA ALA A 5 21.96 -21.50 -5.66
C ALA A 5 21.21 -20.22 -6.09
N GLN A 6 21.63 -19.66 -7.21
CA GLN A 6 20.89 -18.67 -7.98
C GLN A 6 19.61 -19.34 -8.50
N GLY A 7 18.43 -18.84 -8.13
CA GLY A 7 17.14 -19.39 -8.59
C GLY A 7 16.04 -19.50 -7.52
N GLY A 8 16.28 -19.11 -6.27
CA GLY A 8 15.23 -18.99 -5.27
C GLY A 8 14.39 -17.71 -5.46
N PRO A 9 13.09 -17.71 -5.09
CA PRO A 9 12.28 -16.49 -5.06
C PRO A 9 12.94 -15.43 -4.17
N ASP A 10 12.79 -14.15 -4.54
CA ASP A 10 13.24 -13.05 -3.68
C ASP A 10 12.42 -13.01 -2.39
N HIS A 11 12.94 -12.42 -1.31
CA HIS A 11 12.21 -12.30 -0.04
C HIS A 11 10.85 -11.59 -0.22
N GLY A 12 10.77 -10.63 -1.17
CA GLY A 12 9.53 -9.95 -1.51
C GLY A 12 8.50 -10.87 -2.18
N ASP A 13 8.97 -11.83 -2.98
CA ASP A 13 8.11 -12.81 -3.63
C ASP A 13 7.47 -13.76 -2.62
N TYR A 14 8.23 -14.19 -1.61
CA TYR A 14 7.69 -14.99 -0.50
C TYR A 14 6.63 -14.23 0.30
N LEU A 15 6.85 -12.93 0.56
CA LEU A 15 5.89 -12.12 1.29
C LEU A 15 4.58 -11.94 0.51
N GLU A 16 4.68 -11.78 -0.81
CA GLU A 16 3.51 -11.75 -1.69
C GLU A 16 2.72 -13.06 -1.65
N GLN A 17 3.39 -14.23 -1.66
CA GLN A 17 2.71 -15.52 -1.55
C GLN A 17 2.10 -15.76 -0.17
N LEU A 18 2.84 -15.41 0.90
CA LEU A 18 2.35 -15.45 2.27
C LEU A 18 1.07 -14.64 2.41
N THR A 19 1.01 -13.45 1.79
CA THR A 19 -0.16 -12.57 1.82
C THR A 19 -1.40 -13.23 1.24
N CYS A 20 -1.28 -13.83 0.05
CA CYS A 20 -2.39 -14.53 -0.60
C CYS A 20 -2.88 -15.73 0.22
N LEU A 21 -1.96 -16.57 0.69
CA LEU A 21 -2.28 -17.76 1.47
C LEU A 21 -2.89 -17.41 2.83
N LEU A 22 -2.32 -16.42 3.52
CA LEU A 22 -2.83 -15.96 4.80
C LEU A 22 -4.24 -15.37 4.67
N PHE A 23 -4.49 -14.56 3.64
CA PHE A 23 -5.84 -14.06 3.38
C PHE A 23 -6.83 -15.19 3.12
N LEU A 24 -6.45 -16.21 2.33
CA LEU A 24 -7.30 -17.37 2.06
C LEU A 24 -7.60 -18.17 3.35
N LYS A 25 -6.60 -18.36 4.21
CA LYS A 25 -6.78 -18.98 5.55
C LYS A 25 -7.75 -18.19 6.41
N MET A 26 -7.55 -16.88 6.51
CA MET A 26 -8.42 -16.01 7.31
C MET A 26 -9.85 -15.99 6.79
N ALA A 27 -10.04 -15.92 5.47
CA ALA A 27 -11.37 -15.99 4.88
C ALA A 27 -12.06 -17.33 5.17
N HIS A 28 -11.31 -18.45 5.17
CA HIS A 28 -11.85 -19.72 5.61
C HIS A 28 -12.25 -19.71 7.08
N GLU A 29 -11.43 -19.17 7.98
CA GLU A 29 -11.74 -19.03 9.41
C GLU A 29 -12.98 -18.16 9.65
N TYR A 30 -13.12 -17.03 8.94
CA TYR A 30 -14.30 -16.16 9.03
C TYR A 30 -15.59 -16.85 8.54
N ALA A 31 -15.48 -17.81 7.63
CA ALA A 31 -16.62 -18.60 7.17
C ALA A 31 -17.09 -19.64 8.21
N GLN A 32 -16.25 -19.98 9.20
CA GLN A 32 -16.58 -20.91 10.27
C GLN A 32 -17.27 -20.22 11.46
N GLU A 33 -17.76 -21.03 12.40
CA GLU A 33 -18.18 -20.55 13.72
C GLU A 33 -17.02 -19.86 14.46
N PRO A 34 -17.25 -18.76 15.21
CA PRO A 34 -18.54 -18.15 15.53
C PRO A 34 -19.02 -17.07 14.53
N TYR A 35 -18.24 -16.80 13.48
CA TYR A 35 -18.45 -15.62 12.62
C TYR A 35 -19.44 -15.86 11.48
N LYS A 36 -19.41 -17.05 10.86
CA LYS A 36 -20.33 -17.47 9.77
C LYS A 36 -20.50 -16.41 8.68
N ARG A 37 -19.42 -15.74 8.30
CA ARG A 37 -19.44 -14.71 7.26
C ARG A 37 -19.49 -15.34 5.88
N ASP A 38 -20.29 -14.76 4.98
CA ASP A 38 -20.18 -15.07 3.55
C ASP A 38 -18.91 -14.40 3.00
N THR A 39 -17.95 -15.22 2.60
CA THR A 39 -16.67 -14.76 2.07
C THR A 39 -16.63 -14.73 0.56
N HIS A 40 -17.70 -15.19 -0.11
CA HIS A 40 -17.83 -15.29 -1.56
C HIS A 40 -16.69 -16.07 -2.25
N ILE A 41 -15.95 -16.91 -1.52
CA ILE A 41 -14.93 -17.77 -2.13
C ILE A 41 -15.63 -18.88 -2.93
N PRO A 42 -15.34 -19.01 -4.24
CA PRO A 42 -15.94 -20.06 -5.06
C PRO A 42 -15.56 -21.46 -4.56
N LYS A 43 -16.52 -22.39 -4.63
CA LYS A 43 -16.30 -23.79 -4.24
C LYS A 43 -15.11 -24.39 -5.00
N GLY A 44 -14.26 -25.12 -4.28
CA GLY A 44 -13.06 -25.75 -4.85
C GLY A 44 -11.84 -24.84 -4.96
N TYR A 45 -11.93 -23.60 -4.48
CA TYR A 45 -10.82 -22.64 -4.41
C TYR A 45 -10.62 -22.11 -2.98
N ASP A 46 -11.11 -22.85 -2.00
CA ASP A 46 -11.02 -22.54 -0.57
C ASP A 46 -9.77 -23.15 0.09
N TRP A 47 -9.52 -22.73 1.34
CA TRP A 47 -8.38 -23.21 2.11
C TRP A 47 -8.35 -24.74 2.29
N PRO A 48 -9.46 -25.43 2.66
CA PRO A 48 -9.47 -26.88 2.77
C PRO A 48 -9.10 -27.59 1.47
N THR A 49 -9.60 -27.12 0.32
CA THR A 49 -9.30 -27.71 -0.99
C THR A 49 -7.81 -27.58 -1.31
N LEU A 50 -7.21 -26.42 -1.01
CA LEU A 50 -5.78 -26.18 -1.21
C LEU A 50 -4.92 -27.07 -0.29
N LYS A 51 -5.21 -27.06 1.01
CA LYS A 51 -4.45 -27.79 2.04
C LYS A 51 -4.45 -29.31 1.81
N ALA A 52 -5.52 -29.86 1.22
CA ALA A 52 -5.63 -31.28 0.94
C ALA A 52 -4.68 -31.78 -0.16
N LYS A 53 -3.99 -30.88 -0.88
CA LYS A 53 -3.04 -31.21 -1.95
C LYS A 53 -1.61 -31.12 -1.46
N VAL A 54 -0.72 -31.88 -2.09
CA VAL A 54 0.73 -31.87 -1.85
C VAL A 54 1.47 -31.98 -3.18
N GLY A 55 2.73 -31.52 -3.23
CA GLY A 55 3.57 -31.62 -4.43
C GLY A 55 3.01 -30.84 -5.63
N GLU A 56 3.16 -31.38 -6.83
CA GLU A 56 2.68 -30.77 -8.08
C GLU A 56 1.16 -30.46 -8.07
N PRO A 57 0.27 -31.35 -7.57
CA PRO A 57 -1.14 -31.02 -7.40
C PRO A 57 -1.42 -29.79 -6.54
N LEU A 58 -0.59 -29.51 -5.52
CA LEU A 58 -0.73 -28.31 -4.68
C LEU A 58 -0.39 -27.05 -5.47
N GLU A 59 0.70 -27.10 -6.23
CA GLU A 59 1.12 -25.98 -7.07
C GLU A 59 0.07 -25.65 -8.13
N ALA A 60 -0.44 -26.66 -8.83
CA ALA A 60 -1.50 -26.50 -9.82
C ALA A 60 -2.78 -25.92 -9.21
N GLN A 61 -3.19 -26.42 -8.04
CA GLN A 61 -4.35 -25.90 -7.30
C GLN A 61 -4.14 -24.45 -6.86
N TYR A 62 -2.94 -24.12 -6.37
CA TYR A 62 -2.62 -22.76 -5.94
C TYR A 62 -2.68 -21.78 -7.12
N LEU A 63 -2.06 -22.11 -8.25
CA LEU A 63 -2.12 -21.32 -9.47
C LEU A 63 -3.56 -21.10 -9.92
N ALA A 64 -4.37 -22.17 -9.98
CA ALA A 64 -5.78 -22.08 -10.35
C ALA A 64 -6.58 -21.19 -9.38
N THR A 65 -6.27 -21.23 -8.08
CA THR A 65 -6.87 -20.38 -7.05
C THR A 65 -6.53 -18.91 -7.26
N LEU A 66 -5.25 -18.58 -7.51
CA LEU A 66 -4.84 -17.20 -7.80
C LEU A 66 -5.58 -16.63 -9.02
N HIS A 67 -5.67 -17.40 -10.10
CA HIS A 67 -6.38 -16.99 -11.31
C HIS A 67 -7.89 -16.84 -11.10
N ARG A 68 -8.52 -17.74 -10.33
CA ARG A 68 -9.96 -17.70 -10.11
C ARG A 68 -10.39 -16.57 -9.20
N LEU A 69 -9.61 -16.25 -8.17
CA LEU A 69 -9.96 -15.23 -7.18
C LEU A 69 -9.67 -13.80 -7.67
N GLY A 70 -8.71 -13.61 -8.58
CA GLY A 70 -8.36 -12.28 -9.08
C GLY A 70 -9.50 -11.48 -9.73
N PRO A 71 -10.43 -12.11 -10.49
CA PRO A 71 -11.61 -11.44 -11.06
C PRO A 71 -12.78 -11.22 -10.09
N GLU A 72 -12.70 -11.69 -8.84
CA GLU A 72 -13.77 -11.47 -7.86
C GLU A 72 -13.91 -9.99 -7.49
N LYS A 73 -14.96 -9.64 -6.75
CA LYS A 73 -15.21 -8.25 -6.32
C LYS A 73 -14.67 -8.00 -4.90
N GLY A 74 -14.58 -6.72 -4.52
CA GLY A 74 -14.23 -6.33 -3.16
C GLY A 74 -12.78 -6.64 -2.80
N MET A 75 -12.50 -6.70 -1.49
CA MET A 75 -11.15 -6.99 -0.97
C MET A 75 -10.56 -8.30 -1.51
N LEU A 76 -11.38 -9.33 -1.70
CA LEU A 76 -10.97 -10.62 -2.27
C LEU A 76 -10.35 -10.42 -3.66
N GLY A 77 -11.10 -9.86 -4.61
CA GLY A 77 -10.57 -9.58 -5.95
C GLY A 77 -9.39 -8.63 -5.93
N ALA A 78 -9.46 -7.60 -5.08
CA ALA A 78 -8.43 -6.58 -4.97
C ALA A 78 -7.08 -7.14 -4.50
N ILE A 79 -7.08 -8.11 -3.58
CA ILE A 79 -5.88 -8.82 -3.12
C ILE A 79 -5.37 -9.75 -4.22
N PHE A 80 -6.23 -10.58 -4.82
CA PHE A 80 -5.78 -11.57 -5.81
C PHE A 80 -5.57 -11.00 -7.22
N PHE A 81 -5.82 -9.71 -7.45
CA PHE A 81 -5.68 -9.07 -8.75
C PHE A 81 -4.28 -9.28 -9.35
N LYS A 82 -4.23 -9.98 -10.50
CA LYS A 82 -3.00 -10.38 -11.20
C LYS A 82 -1.97 -11.07 -10.30
N ALA A 83 -2.42 -11.79 -9.27
CA ALA A 83 -1.54 -12.61 -8.45
C ALA A 83 -0.92 -13.75 -9.27
N GLN A 84 0.36 -14.00 -9.03
CA GLN A 84 1.12 -15.06 -9.69
C GLN A 84 1.83 -15.90 -8.63
N ASN A 85 1.92 -17.21 -8.85
CA ASN A 85 2.77 -18.05 -8.03
C ASN A 85 4.23 -17.75 -8.38
N LYS A 86 5.00 -17.37 -7.36
CA LYS A 86 6.44 -17.14 -7.47
C LYS A 86 7.28 -18.19 -6.74
N ILE A 87 6.64 -19.13 -6.04
CA ILE A 87 7.31 -20.27 -5.40
C ILE A 87 7.29 -21.44 -6.37
N GLN A 88 8.44 -21.67 -7.02
CA GLN A 88 8.64 -22.78 -7.97
C GLN A 88 8.93 -24.13 -7.29
N ASP A 89 9.23 -24.12 -6.00
CA ASP A 89 9.58 -25.32 -5.23
C ASP A 89 8.34 -25.82 -4.47
N PRO A 90 7.73 -26.95 -4.88
CA PRO A 90 6.51 -27.46 -4.25
C PRO A 90 6.68 -27.81 -2.77
N ALA A 91 7.90 -28.18 -2.34
CA ALA A 91 8.17 -28.50 -0.94
C ALA A 91 8.13 -27.22 -0.08
N LYS A 92 8.62 -26.10 -0.61
CA LYS A 92 8.54 -24.80 0.08
C LYS A 92 7.10 -24.28 0.14
N LEU A 93 6.34 -24.42 -0.94
CA LEU A 93 4.92 -24.07 -0.95
C LEU A 93 4.14 -24.91 0.08
N SER A 94 4.37 -26.23 0.10
CA SER A 94 3.76 -27.13 1.08
C SER A 94 4.11 -26.74 2.50
N ARG A 95 5.37 -26.40 2.76
CA ARG A 95 5.82 -25.93 4.08
C ARG A 95 5.13 -24.63 4.48
N LEU A 96 4.98 -23.68 3.55
CA LEU A 96 4.31 -22.40 3.81
C LEU A 96 2.83 -22.61 4.16
N VAL A 97 2.13 -23.46 3.42
CA VAL A 97 0.73 -23.83 3.71
C VAL A 97 0.61 -24.45 5.10
N GLN A 98 1.49 -25.39 5.45
CA GLN A 98 1.50 -26.01 6.78
C GLN A 98 1.76 -25.02 7.91
N LEU A 99 2.69 -24.08 7.72
CA LEU A 99 3.01 -23.07 8.73
C LEU A 99 1.82 -22.13 8.97
N ILE A 100 1.15 -21.68 7.91
CA ILE A 100 -0.04 -20.82 8.03
C ILE A 100 -1.21 -21.58 8.67
N ASP A 101 -1.35 -22.88 8.36
CA ASP A 101 -2.43 -23.71 8.87
C ASP A 101 -2.31 -24.05 10.36
N ALA A 102 -1.10 -24.05 10.91
CA ALA A 102 -0.82 -24.44 12.28
C ALA A 102 -1.47 -23.52 13.33
N ASP A 103 -1.77 -22.27 12.94
CA ASP A 103 -2.30 -21.23 13.81
C ASP A 103 -3.72 -20.79 13.40
N SER A 104 -4.47 -20.25 14.36
CA SER A 104 -5.71 -19.50 14.08
C SER A 104 -5.42 -18.00 14.07
N TRP A 105 -5.67 -17.38 12.93
CA TRP A 105 -5.33 -15.99 12.67
C TRP A 105 -6.47 -15.03 13.01
N VAL A 106 -7.72 -15.49 12.93
CA VAL A 106 -8.89 -14.69 13.30
C VAL A 106 -9.05 -14.61 14.81
N GLY A 107 -8.64 -15.64 15.56
CA GLY A 107 -8.66 -15.65 17.03
C GLY A 107 -7.55 -14.83 17.67
N MET A 108 -6.50 -14.50 16.93
CA MET A 108 -5.40 -13.64 17.38
C MET A 108 -5.86 -12.18 17.48
N ASP A 109 -5.34 -11.46 18.48
CA ASP A 109 -5.64 -10.04 18.61
C ASP A 109 -5.14 -9.26 17.38
N ALA A 110 -5.86 -8.19 17.07
CA ALA A 110 -5.66 -7.46 15.82
C ALA A 110 -4.32 -6.72 15.76
N ASP A 111 -3.82 -6.29 16.93
CA ASP A 111 -2.57 -5.57 17.05
C ASP A 111 -1.39 -6.54 16.81
N THR A 112 -1.39 -7.72 17.43
CA THR A 112 -0.35 -8.74 17.25
C THR A 112 -0.22 -9.19 15.80
N LYS A 113 -1.34 -9.49 15.12
CA LYS A 113 -1.28 -9.95 13.71
C LYS A 113 -0.83 -8.83 12.76
N GLY A 114 -1.24 -7.59 13.02
CA GLY A 114 -0.75 -6.41 12.30
C GLY A 114 0.75 -6.19 12.49
N ASP A 115 1.22 -6.21 13.74
CA ASP A 115 2.62 -6.01 14.10
C ASP A 115 3.54 -7.10 13.52
N LEU A 116 3.07 -8.36 13.53
CA LEU A 116 3.80 -9.47 12.92
C LEU A 116 3.99 -9.27 11.42
N TYR A 117 2.91 -8.97 10.71
CA TYR A 117 2.94 -8.78 9.26
C TYR A 117 3.77 -7.56 8.86
N GLU A 118 3.60 -6.44 9.57
CA GLU A 118 4.39 -5.24 9.34
C GLU A 118 5.89 -5.47 9.67
N GLY A 119 6.20 -6.31 10.66
CA GLY A 119 7.57 -6.74 10.94
C GLY A 119 8.19 -7.53 9.79
N LEU A 120 7.41 -8.34 9.07
CA LEU A 120 7.87 -9.03 7.86
C LEU A 120 8.08 -8.05 6.69
N LEU A 121 7.18 -7.09 6.51
CA LEU A 121 7.33 -6.01 5.52
C LEU A 121 8.61 -5.20 5.77
N GLN A 122 8.86 -4.82 7.02
CA GLN A 122 10.06 -4.05 7.39
C GLN A 122 11.33 -4.83 7.10
N LYS A 123 11.42 -6.11 7.50
CA LYS A 123 12.59 -6.95 7.22
C LYS A 123 12.83 -7.10 5.72
N ASN A 124 11.76 -7.21 4.94
CA ASN A 124 11.87 -7.27 3.48
C ASN A 124 12.36 -5.94 2.88
N ALA A 125 11.91 -4.80 3.40
CA ALA A 125 12.32 -3.48 2.95
C ALA A 125 13.78 -3.14 3.31
N GLU A 126 14.28 -3.63 4.43
CA GLU A 126 15.66 -3.45 4.89
C GLU A 126 16.66 -4.30 4.08
N ASP A 127 16.22 -5.37 3.41
CA ASP A 127 17.06 -6.14 2.49
C ASP A 127 17.33 -5.33 1.22
N THR A 128 18.50 -4.69 1.18
CA THR A 128 18.95 -3.84 0.07
C THR A 128 19.03 -4.55 -1.27
N LYS A 129 19.05 -5.89 -1.30
CA LYS A 129 19.05 -6.67 -2.54
C LYS A 129 17.69 -6.73 -3.23
N SER A 130 16.60 -6.56 -2.48
CA SER A 130 15.22 -6.68 -3.00
C SER A 130 14.73 -5.42 -3.72
N GLY A 131 15.37 -4.26 -3.49
CA GLY A 131 14.87 -2.96 -3.97
C GLY A 131 13.51 -2.55 -3.36
N ALA A 132 12.98 -3.30 -2.39
CA ALA A 132 11.66 -3.07 -1.79
C ALA A 132 11.60 -1.79 -0.93
N GLY A 133 12.75 -1.28 -0.48
CA GLY A 133 12.85 -0.05 0.31
C GLY A 133 12.26 1.20 -0.35
N GLN A 134 12.04 1.20 -1.68
CA GLN A 134 11.36 2.32 -2.36
C GLN A 134 9.87 2.44 -2.03
N TYR A 135 9.24 1.37 -1.53
CA TYR A 135 7.81 1.31 -1.18
C TYR A 135 7.57 1.42 0.33
N PHE A 136 8.63 1.54 1.13
CA PHE A 136 8.58 1.51 2.57
C PHE A 136 9.07 2.82 3.17
N THR A 137 8.36 3.31 4.18
CA THR A 137 8.76 4.48 4.96
C THR A 137 9.10 4.02 6.37
N PRO A 138 10.28 4.39 6.94
CA PRO A 138 10.65 3.95 8.28
C PRO A 138 9.61 4.34 9.33
N ARG A 139 9.25 3.41 10.22
CA ARG A 139 8.20 3.58 11.24
C ARG A 139 8.40 4.82 12.13
N ALA A 140 9.63 5.06 12.58
CA ALA A 140 9.94 6.22 13.42
C ALA A 140 9.61 7.55 12.71
N LEU A 141 9.78 7.62 11.40
CA LEU A 141 9.41 8.79 10.61
C LEU A 141 7.89 8.91 10.45
N ILE A 142 7.20 7.79 10.20
CA ILE A 142 5.74 7.76 10.14
C ILE A 142 5.14 8.28 11.45
N GLN A 143 5.59 7.74 12.59
CA GLN A 143 5.14 8.15 13.93
C GLN A 143 5.36 9.65 14.15
N ALA A 144 6.57 10.14 13.91
CA ALA A 144 6.87 11.57 14.04
C ALA A 144 5.96 12.46 13.17
N MET A 145 5.68 12.04 11.93
CA MET A 145 4.79 12.78 11.03
C MET A 145 3.33 12.76 11.51
N VAL A 146 2.83 11.60 11.96
CA VAL A 146 1.47 11.47 12.50
C VAL A 146 1.30 12.32 13.76
N GLU A 147 2.27 12.31 14.67
CA GLU A 147 2.28 13.14 15.89
C GLU A 147 2.32 14.66 15.59
N CYS A 148 2.96 15.07 14.49
CA CYS A 148 2.92 16.45 14.03
C CYS A 148 1.54 16.83 13.48
N VAL A 149 0.95 15.97 12.65
CA VAL A 149 -0.36 16.22 12.05
C VAL A 149 -1.46 16.21 13.10
N ARG A 150 -1.41 15.25 14.03
CA ARG A 150 -2.42 14.96 15.06
C ARG A 150 -3.80 14.73 14.43
N PRO A 151 -3.99 13.66 13.64
CA PRO A 151 -5.28 13.39 13.02
C PRO A 151 -6.36 13.20 14.08
N GLU A 152 -7.55 13.73 13.78
CA GLU A 152 -8.72 13.69 14.66
C GLU A 152 -9.70 12.59 14.19
N PRO A 153 -10.50 11.99 15.11
CA PRO A 153 -11.56 11.08 14.73
C PRO A 153 -12.59 11.72 13.80
N LEU A 154 -13.29 10.90 12.99
CA LEU A 154 -14.30 11.35 12.02
C LEU A 154 -13.74 12.28 10.91
N LYS A 155 -12.46 12.15 10.61
CA LYS A 155 -11.75 12.86 9.54
C LYS A 155 -11.13 11.89 8.55
N THR A 156 -10.97 12.36 7.33
CA THR A 156 -10.44 11.57 6.22
C THR A 156 -8.95 11.84 5.98
N ILE A 157 -8.20 10.78 5.70
CA ILE A 157 -6.75 10.79 5.49
C ILE A 157 -6.48 10.15 4.13
N ALA A 158 -5.74 10.86 3.28
CA ALA A 158 -5.29 10.33 1.99
C ALA A 158 -3.79 10.12 1.91
N ASP A 159 -3.38 9.09 1.17
CA ASP A 159 -2.00 8.87 0.73
C ASP A 159 -1.97 8.51 -0.78
N PRO A 160 -1.62 9.45 -1.68
CA PRO A 160 -1.57 9.19 -3.13
C PRO A 160 -0.37 8.33 -3.57
N ALA A 161 0.47 7.88 -2.65
CA ALA A 161 1.59 6.97 -2.92
C ALA A 161 1.78 6.03 -1.72
N CYS A 162 0.73 5.26 -1.40
CA CYS A 162 0.61 4.63 -0.09
C CYS A 162 1.61 3.49 0.19
N GLY A 163 2.26 2.93 -0.83
CA GLY A 163 3.20 1.84 -0.66
C GLY A 163 2.54 0.68 0.08
N SER A 164 3.16 0.19 1.17
CA SER A 164 2.59 -0.85 2.04
C SER A 164 1.51 -0.37 3.02
N GLY A 165 1.09 0.90 2.98
CA GLY A 165 0.05 1.45 3.86
C GLY A 165 0.54 1.95 5.22
N GLY A 166 1.85 2.12 5.40
CA GLY A 166 2.42 2.46 6.71
C GLY A 166 1.86 3.75 7.34
N PHE A 167 1.58 4.80 6.56
CA PHE A 167 0.97 6.03 7.09
C PHE A 167 -0.45 5.80 7.63
N PHE A 168 -1.22 4.92 7.00
CA PHE A 168 -2.56 4.56 7.47
C PHE A 168 -2.48 3.83 8.79
N LEU A 169 -1.55 2.88 8.95
CA LEU A 169 -1.34 2.19 10.22
C LEU A 169 -0.89 3.11 11.34
N GLY A 170 0.09 3.98 11.07
CA GLY A 170 0.54 4.96 12.07
C GLY A 170 -0.59 5.89 12.51
N ALA A 171 -1.42 6.34 11.56
CA ALA A 171 -2.60 7.15 11.86
C ALA A 171 -3.70 6.37 12.60
N GLN A 172 -3.93 5.09 12.25
CA GLN A 172 -4.85 4.22 12.96
C GLN A 172 -4.43 4.05 14.42
N GLN A 173 -3.17 3.73 14.67
CA GLN A 173 -2.61 3.58 16.02
C GLN A 173 -2.81 4.87 16.85
N TRP A 174 -2.52 6.04 16.25
CA TRP A 174 -2.78 7.33 16.88
C TRP A 174 -4.25 7.57 17.23
N LEU A 175 -5.18 7.18 16.35
CA LEU A 175 -6.62 7.35 16.55
C LEU A 175 -7.18 6.35 17.57
N LEU A 176 -6.70 5.11 17.59
CA LEU A 176 -7.09 4.08 18.55
C LEU A 176 -6.59 4.37 19.98
N ALA A 177 -5.47 5.09 20.11
CA ALA A 177 -5.00 5.59 21.41
C ALA A 177 -5.95 6.63 22.04
N GLN A 178 -6.92 7.15 21.26
CA GLN A 178 -7.95 8.06 21.74
C GLN A 178 -9.21 7.29 22.14
N ARG A 179 -10.01 7.84 23.06
CA ARG A 179 -11.30 7.24 23.43
C ARG A 179 -12.32 7.44 22.32
N LEU A 180 -12.45 6.46 21.42
CA LEU A 180 -13.42 6.47 20.33
C LEU A 180 -14.80 6.02 20.81
N ASN A 181 -15.84 6.73 20.38
CA ASN A 181 -17.21 6.22 20.46
C ASN A 181 -17.50 5.26 19.30
N ARG A 182 -18.62 4.55 19.35
CA ARG A 182 -19.00 3.56 18.32
C ARG A 182 -18.99 4.15 16.90
N LYS A 183 -19.55 5.35 16.72
CA LYS A 183 -19.59 6.03 15.42
C LYS A 183 -18.19 6.35 14.89
N ALA A 184 -17.28 6.78 15.76
CA ALA A 184 -15.90 7.08 15.39
C ALA A 184 -15.12 5.80 15.05
N ALA A 185 -15.35 4.71 15.77
CA ALA A 185 -14.75 3.41 15.47
C ALA A 185 -15.23 2.85 14.12
N GLU A 186 -16.54 2.91 13.84
CA GLU A 186 -17.10 2.51 12.54
C GLU A 186 -16.55 3.38 11.40
N PHE A 187 -16.45 4.70 11.60
CA PHE A 187 -15.86 5.60 10.62
C PHE A 187 -14.37 5.30 10.37
N LEU A 188 -13.61 4.99 11.43
CA LEU A 188 -12.20 4.61 11.34
C LEU A 188 -12.00 3.37 10.46
N ARG A 189 -12.84 2.37 10.67
CA ARG A 189 -12.81 1.11 9.92
C ARG A 189 -13.15 1.30 8.44
N ASP A 190 -14.19 2.10 8.14
CA ASP A 190 -14.84 2.04 6.82
C ASP A 190 -14.56 3.26 5.93
N LYS A 191 -14.18 4.42 6.49
CA LYS A 191 -14.23 5.71 5.78
C LYS A 191 -13.01 6.61 5.94
N THR A 192 -12.13 6.34 6.89
CA THR A 192 -11.00 7.23 7.21
C THR A 192 -9.94 7.24 6.12
N PHE A 193 -9.51 6.08 5.63
CA PHE A 193 -8.32 5.97 4.80
C PHE A 193 -8.65 5.90 3.31
N HIS A 194 -7.87 6.59 2.48
CA HIS A 194 -8.00 6.62 1.02
C HIS A 194 -6.60 6.64 0.42
N GLY A 195 -6.33 5.91 -0.66
CA GLY A 195 -4.98 5.95 -1.22
C GLY A 195 -4.86 5.47 -2.65
N ASN A 196 -3.65 5.62 -3.18
CA ASN A 196 -3.30 5.13 -4.52
C ASN A 196 -1.99 4.36 -4.46
N GLU A 197 -1.96 3.18 -5.10
CA GLU A 197 -0.75 2.41 -5.34
C GLU A 197 -0.81 1.79 -6.74
N ILE A 198 0.21 2.09 -7.56
CA ILE A 198 0.25 1.70 -8.97
C ILE A 198 0.65 0.23 -9.15
N VAL A 199 1.51 -0.30 -8.28
CA VAL A 199 2.05 -1.66 -8.36
C VAL A 199 1.11 -2.64 -7.68
N ALA A 200 0.58 -3.61 -8.44
CA ALA A 200 -0.40 -4.58 -7.94
C ALA A 200 0.08 -5.37 -6.71
N GLY A 201 1.33 -5.84 -6.71
CA GLY A 201 1.92 -6.56 -5.57
C GLY A 201 2.04 -5.68 -4.32
N THR A 202 2.51 -4.44 -4.47
CA THR A 202 2.59 -3.47 -3.36
C THR A 202 1.22 -3.12 -2.81
N ARG A 203 0.24 -2.88 -3.70
CA ARG A 203 -1.16 -2.64 -3.29
C ARG A 203 -1.71 -3.84 -2.52
N ARG A 204 -1.45 -5.07 -2.97
CA ARG A 204 -1.88 -6.28 -2.25
C ARG A 204 -1.35 -6.30 -0.81
N MET A 205 -0.07 -5.98 -0.63
CA MET A 205 0.52 -5.89 0.70
C MET A 205 -0.14 -4.79 1.53
N CYS A 206 -0.39 -3.61 0.95
CA CYS A 206 -1.12 -2.52 1.60
C CYS A 206 -2.51 -2.96 2.08
N LEU A 207 -3.28 -3.59 1.20
CA LEU A 207 -4.63 -4.06 1.51
C LEU A 207 -4.61 -5.09 2.64
N MET A 208 -3.67 -6.02 2.61
CA MET A 208 -3.50 -6.98 3.69
C MET A 208 -3.11 -6.31 5.01
N ASN A 209 -2.19 -5.34 4.93
CA ASN A 209 -1.70 -4.60 6.08
C ASN A 209 -2.80 -3.78 6.75
N LEU A 210 -3.78 -3.29 5.98
CA LEU A 210 -5.00 -2.65 6.48
C LEU A 210 -6.00 -3.68 7.02
N PHE A 211 -6.19 -4.79 6.32
CA PHE A 211 -7.18 -5.80 6.67
C PHE A 211 -6.90 -6.47 8.03
N LEU A 212 -5.62 -6.73 8.33
CA LEU A 212 -5.18 -7.37 9.58
C LEU A 212 -5.63 -6.60 10.84
N PRO A 213 -5.34 -5.30 11.02
CA PRO A 213 -5.85 -4.51 12.14
C PRO A 213 -7.34 -4.12 11.99
N ASN A 214 -8.11 -4.86 11.18
CA ASN A 214 -9.52 -4.66 10.93
C ASN A 214 -9.88 -3.31 10.30
N ILE A 215 -9.10 -2.83 9.31
CA ILE A 215 -9.53 -1.74 8.42
C ILE A 215 -10.14 -2.36 7.15
N GLY A 216 -11.33 -1.89 6.78
CA GLY A 216 -12.09 -2.44 5.66
C GLY A 216 -12.86 -3.72 6.01
N ASP A 217 -13.43 -4.34 4.98
CA ASP A 217 -14.19 -5.59 5.07
C ASP A 217 -13.83 -6.52 3.90
N LEU A 218 -14.06 -7.82 4.06
CA LEU A 218 -13.78 -8.84 3.04
C LEU A 218 -14.52 -8.59 1.71
N THR A 219 -15.73 -8.04 1.78
CA THR A 219 -16.65 -7.96 0.63
C THR A 219 -16.74 -6.56 0.03
N VAL A 220 -16.31 -5.56 0.78
CA VAL A 220 -16.36 -4.15 0.37
C VAL A 220 -15.14 -3.82 -0.48
N GLU A 221 -15.33 -2.96 -1.50
CA GLU A 221 -14.23 -2.45 -2.30
C GLU A 221 -13.29 -1.61 -1.42
N PRO A 222 -11.98 -1.90 -1.40
CA PRO A 222 -11.05 -1.11 -0.63
C PRO A 222 -10.92 0.31 -1.19
N THR A 223 -10.70 1.27 -0.30
CA THR A 223 -10.48 2.68 -0.62
C THR A 223 -9.05 3.00 -1.08
N VAL A 224 -8.24 1.97 -1.31
CA VAL A 224 -6.91 2.09 -1.92
C VAL A 224 -7.03 1.70 -3.39
N ASP A 225 -6.95 2.66 -4.29
CA ASP A 225 -7.10 2.46 -5.72
C ASP A 225 -5.82 2.01 -6.39
N ARG A 226 -5.95 1.11 -7.37
CA ARG A 226 -4.85 0.72 -8.25
C ARG A 226 -4.74 1.69 -9.43
N ALA A 227 -4.20 2.87 -9.19
CA ALA A 227 -4.11 3.92 -10.22
C ALA A 227 -2.81 4.72 -10.09
N ASP A 228 -2.39 5.34 -11.20
CA ASP A 228 -1.42 6.42 -11.15
C ASP A 228 -2.13 7.67 -10.58
N ALA A 229 -1.74 8.11 -9.39
CA ALA A 229 -2.35 9.27 -8.72
C ALA A 229 -2.25 10.56 -9.55
N LEU A 230 -1.27 10.67 -10.45
CA LEU A 230 -1.07 11.87 -11.26
C LEU A 230 -1.96 11.92 -12.51
N ILE A 231 -2.67 10.84 -12.84
CA ILE A 231 -3.42 10.74 -14.12
C ILE A 231 -4.52 11.79 -14.26
N ALA A 232 -5.32 12.02 -13.22
CA ALA A 232 -6.46 12.92 -13.24
C ALA A 232 -6.80 13.44 -11.82
N ASP A 233 -7.55 14.52 -11.73
CA ASP A 233 -8.09 14.98 -10.45
C ASP A 233 -9.23 14.02 -10.05
N PRO A 234 -9.12 13.30 -8.91
CA PRO A 234 -10.18 12.40 -8.47
C PRO A 234 -11.46 13.15 -8.05
N GLY A 235 -11.43 14.47 -7.90
CA GLY A 235 -12.55 15.29 -7.43
C GLY A 235 -12.83 15.14 -5.92
N ALA A 236 -12.37 14.05 -5.30
CA ALA A 236 -12.40 13.85 -3.86
C ALA A 236 -11.45 14.81 -3.13
N ARG A 237 -11.84 15.21 -1.91
CA ARG A 237 -11.06 16.08 -1.04
C ARG A 237 -11.03 15.54 0.38
N PHE A 238 -9.87 15.61 1.03
CA PHE A 238 -9.59 14.97 2.30
C PHE A 238 -9.17 15.98 3.38
N ASP A 239 -9.31 15.59 4.65
CA ASP A 239 -8.94 16.46 5.79
C ASP A 239 -7.42 16.49 6.00
N TYR A 240 -6.74 15.36 5.78
CA TYR A 240 -5.30 15.24 5.91
C TYR A 240 -4.71 14.49 4.71
N VAL A 241 -3.45 14.81 4.38
CA VAL A 241 -2.65 14.03 3.42
C VAL A 241 -1.30 13.70 4.05
N LEU A 242 -1.01 12.41 4.17
CA LEU A 242 0.25 11.87 4.70
C LEU A 242 0.84 11.01 3.59
N ALA A 243 2.02 11.36 3.08
CA ALA A 243 2.56 10.67 1.91
C ALA A 243 4.09 10.68 1.89
N ASN A 244 4.67 9.64 1.30
CA ASN A 244 6.08 9.60 0.90
C ASN A 244 6.20 9.25 -0.59
N PRO A 245 6.02 10.24 -1.49
CA PRO A 245 6.06 9.99 -2.93
C PRO A 245 7.42 9.49 -3.42
N PRO A 246 7.46 8.76 -4.56
CA PRO A 246 8.68 8.15 -5.06
C PRO A 246 9.81 9.16 -5.38
N PHE A 247 11.03 8.81 -5.00
CA PHE A 247 12.24 9.64 -5.14
C PHE A 247 12.88 9.66 -6.56
N GLY A 248 12.26 9.04 -7.56
CA GLY A 248 12.87 8.84 -8.89
C GLY A 248 12.92 10.10 -9.75
N LYS A 249 14.06 10.33 -10.43
CA LYS A 249 14.18 11.30 -11.52
C LYS A 249 13.70 10.64 -12.82
N LYS A 250 12.55 11.08 -13.33
CA LYS A 250 11.97 10.67 -14.63
C LYS A 250 11.43 9.23 -14.66
N SER A 251 10.18 9.06 -15.10
CA SER A 251 9.75 7.77 -15.66
C SER A 251 10.42 7.65 -17.01
N SER A 252 11.24 6.64 -17.23
CA SER A 252 11.37 6.05 -18.57
C SER A 252 10.31 4.95 -18.63
N MET A 253 9.09 5.28 -19.03
CA MET A 253 8.27 4.29 -19.71
C MET A 253 8.77 4.30 -21.14
N THR A 254 9.66 3.36 -21.49
CA THR A 254 10.02 3.14 -22.88
C THR A 254 8.82 2.46 -23.53
N ILE A 255 8.01 3.22 -24.26
CA ILE A 255 7.00 2.66 -25.15
C ILE A 255 7.75 2.36 -26.45
N THR A 256 8.07 1.09 -26.68
CA THR A 256 8.59 0.65 -27.98
C THR A 256 7.44 0.58 -28.97
N ASN A 257 7.43 1.50 -29.93
CA ASN A 257 6.54 1.42 -31.08
C ASN A 257 6.98 0.26 -31.99
N ALA A 258 6.07 -0.25 -32.83
CA ALA A 258 6.31 -1.40 -33.72
C ALA A 258 7.46 -1.21 -34.76
N ALA A 259 8.05 -0.01 -34.83
CA ALA A 259 9.20 0.32 -35.67
C ALA A 259 10.56 0.24 -34.94
N GLY A 260 10.58 -0.06 -33.63
CA GLY A 260 11.83 -0.23 -32.87
C GLY A 260 12.50 1.07 -32.38
N ASP A 261 11.88 2.23 -32.59
CA ASP A 261 12.37 3.50 -32.03
C ASP A 261 12.04 3.62 -30.52
N GLU A 262 13.08 3.91 -29.73
CA GLU A 262 12.99 4.23 -28.31
C GLU A 262 12.57 5.70 -28.13
N ASP A 263 11.28 5.96 -27.96
CA ASP A 263 10.84 7.32 -27.67
C ASP A 263 11.07 7.64 -26.18
N ARG A 264 12.08 8.47 -25.90
CA ARG A 264 12.40 8.96 -24.54
C ARG A 264 11.62 10.23 -24.22
N ASP A 265 10.31 10.19 -24.42
CA ASP A 265 9.49 11.33 -24.05
C ASP A 265 9.39 11.42 -22.53
N ALA A 266 9.97 12.50 -22.01
CA ALA A 266 9.82 12.89 -20.62
C ALA A 266 8.36 13.34 -20.42
N LEU A 267 7.44 12.38 -20.27
CA LEU A 267 6.00 12.58 -20.10
C LEU A 267 5.75 13.76 -19.14
N THR A 268 5.45 14.91 -19.73
CA THR A 268 5.01 16.10 -19.00
C THR A 268 3.60 15.80 -18.49
N CYS A 269 3.40 15.92 -17.19
CA CYS A 269 2.09 15.73 -16.59
C CYS A 269 1.23 16.96 -16.94
N GLU A 270 0.35 16.83 -17.93
CA GLU A 270 -0.56 17.90 -18.32
C GLU A 270 -1.84 17.82 -17.51
N ARG A 271 -1.90 18.64 -16.45
CA ARG A 271 -3.01 18.73 -15.51
C ARG A 271 -3.43 20.19 -15.38
N GLN A 272 -4.67 20.51 -15.77
CA GLN A 272 -5.16 21.89 -15.75
C GLN A 272 -5.27 22.47 -14.33
N ASP A 273 -5.39 21.61 -13.31
CA ASP A 273 -5.42 22.00 -11.90
C ASP A 273 -4.03 22.25 -11.29
N PHE A 274 -2.95 21.90 -12.00
CA PHE A 274 -1.59 22.16 -11.57
C PHE A 274 -1.21 23.62 -11.84
N TRP A 275 -0.43 24.21 -10.94
CA TRP A 275 0.05 25.59 -11.09
C TRP A 275 1.26 25.69 -12.04
N GLU A 276 1.95 24.59 -12.31
CA GLU A 276 3.10 24.51 -13.19
C GLU A 276 3.16 23.14 -13.89
N THR A 277 3.24 23.16 -15.22
CA THR A 277 3.50 21.95 -16.02
C THR A 277 4.98 21.57 -15.92
N THR A 278 5.27 20.37 -15.43
CA THR A 278 6.66 19.93 -15.22
C THR A 278 6.82 18.42 -15.42
N SER A 279 8.02 18.01 -15.85
CA SER A 279 8.45 16.61 -15.86
C SER A 279 8.99 16.15 -14.49
N ASN A 280 9.08 17.06 -13.52
CA ASN A 280 9.49 16.75 -12.17
C ASN A 280 8.36 16.07 -11.39
N LYS A 281 8.42 14.73 -11.30
CA LYS A 281 7.44 13.93 -10.56
C LYS A 281 7.22 14.37 -9.12
N GLN A 282 8.29 14.73 -8.40
CA GLN A 282 8.19 15.17 -7.01
C GLN A 282 7.35 16.45 -6.88
N LEU A 283 7.52 17.38 -7.82
CA LEU A 283 6.69 18.59 -7.88
C LEU A 283 5.24 18.26 -8.29
N ASN A 284 5.05 17.35 -9.24
CA ASN A 284 3.70 16.89 -9.62
C ASN A 284 2.94 16.24 -8.45
N PHE A 285 3.59 15.39 -7.66
CA PHE A 285 2.98 14.83 -6.44
C PHE A 285 2.64 15.92 -5.42
N LEU A 286 3.50 16.93 -5.27
CA LEU A 286 3.17 18.04 -4.38
C LEU A 286 1.95 18.83 -4.86
N GLN A 287 1.88 19.14 -6.16
CA GLN A 287 0.73 19.80 -6.77
C GLN A 287 -0.55 19.00 -6.52
N HIS A 288 -0.47 17.69 -6.76
CA HIS A 288 -1.56 16.76 -6.52
C HIS A 288 -2.01 16.71 -5.04
N ILE A 289 -1.06 16.60 -4.09
CA ILE A 289 -1.35 16.63 -2.64
C ILE A 289 -2.12 17.89 -2.26
N VAL A 290 -1.76 19.05 -2.83
CA VAL A 290 -2.48 20.30 -2.57
C VAL A 290 -3.88 20.28 -3.16
N THR A 291 -4.06 19.72 -4.37
CA THR A 291 -5.39 19.51 -4.97
C THR A 291 -6.29 18.64 -4.08
N LEU A 292 -5.73 17.61 -3.42
CA LEU A 292 -6.49 16.67 -2.58
C LEU A 292 -7.01 17.26 -1.26
N LEU A 293 -6.52 18.41 -0.78
CA LEU A 293 -6.90 18.96 0.52
C LEU A 293 -8.24 19.71 0.48
N LYS A 294 -9.10 19.49 1.48
CA LYS A 294 -10.32 20.30 1.68
C LYS A 294 -9.96 21.78 1.92
N PRO A 295 -10.79 22.74 1.45
CA PRO A 295 -10.55 24.16 1.69
C PRO A 295 -10.52 24.55 3.18
N THR A 296 -11.32 23.87 4.00
CA THR A 296 -11.50 24.12 5.44
C THR A 296 -10.61 23.27 6.35
N ALA A 297 -9.94 22.25 5.80
CA ALA A 297 -8.93 21.53 6.55
C ALA A 297 -7.87 22.53 6.99
N ARG A 298 -7.53 22.57 8.29
CA ARG A 298 -6.22 23.12 8.69
C ARG A 298 -5.22 22.36 7.85
N ARG A 299 -4.65 22.99 6.81
CA ARG A 299 -3.90 22.36 5.71
C ARG A 299 -2.62 21.71 6.24
N ARG A 300 -2.79 20.56 6.89
CA ARG A 300 -1.75 19.76 7.51
C ARG A 300 -1.48 18.62 6.57
N TRP A 301 -0.39 18.76 5.84
CA TRP A 301 0.19 17.70 5.06
C TRP A 301 1.65 17.57 5.49
N CYS A 302 2.16 16.34 5.53
CA CYS A 302 3.56 16.10 5.81
C CYS A 302 4.14 15.26 4.68
N CYS A 303 5.32 15.65 4.21
CA CYS A 303 6.12 14.89 3.26
C CYS A 303 7.58 14.92 3.72
N PRO A 304 8.29 13.78 3.79
CA PRO A 304 9.63 13.71 4.35
C PRO A 304 10.73 14.40 3.52
N THR A 305 10.42 14.85 2.31
CA THR A 305 11.41 14.93 1.23
C THR A 305 11.93 16.35 0.94
N THR A 306 13.04 16.41 0.20
CA THR A 306 13.60 17.62 -0.45
C THR A 306 12.61 18.37 -1.36
N CYS A 307 11.42 17.82 -1.61
CA CYS A 307 10.28 18.55 -2.16
C CYS A 307 10.05 19.87 -1.43
N CYS A 308 10.10 19.88 -0.09
CA CYS A 308 9.82 21.08 0.69
C CYS A 308 10.79 22.23 0.35
N SER A 309 12.09 21.96 0.16
CA SER A 309 13.08 23.01 -0.11
C SER A 309 13.02 23.56 -1.55
N ARG A 310 12.74 22.70 -2.54
CA ARG A 310 12.59 23.13 -3.95
C ARG A 310 11.20 23.71 -4.26
N ALA A 311 10.14 23.19 -3.66
CA ALA A 311 8.78 23.69 -3.87
C ALA A 311 8.54 25.05 -3.23
N VAL A 312 9.12 25.31 -2.04
CA VAL A 312 9.12 26.65 -1.44
C VAL A 312 9.85 27.66 -2.34
N ARG A 313 10.87 27.23 -3.11
CA ARG A 313 11.51 28.07 -4.14
C ARG A 313 10.64 28.25 -5.38
N ALA A 314 10.08 27.17 -5.94
CA ALA A 314 9.23 27.23 -7.13
C ALA A 314 8.02 28.17 -6.91
N ARG A 315 7.41 28.15 -5.71
CA ARG A 315 6.31 29.06 -5.36
C ARG A 315 6.72 30.51 -5.17
N LYS A 316 7.95 30.79 -4.73
CA LYS A 316 8.49 32.16 -4.69
C LYS A 316 8.69 32.73 -6.10
N SER A 317 8.97 31.88 -7.08
CA SER A 317 9.05 32.25 -8.50
C SER A 317 7.66 32.38 -9.15
N ALA A 318 6.67 31.58 -8.71
CA ALA A 318 5.28 31.67 -9.13
C ALA A 318 4.50 32.72 -8.30
N ALA A 319 4.79 34.00 -8.52
CA ALA A 319 4.16 35.14 -7.84
C ALA A 319 2.64 35.32 -8.11
N SER A 320 1.96 34.38 -8.78
CA SER A 320 0.57 34.49 -9.23
C SER A 320 -0.45 33.67 -8.42
N CYS A 321 -0.05 33.01 -7.32
CA CYS A 321 -0.95 32.11 -6.60
C CYS A 321 -1.97 32.89 -5.72
N SER A 322 -3.17 33.12 -6.26
CA SER A 322 -4.29 33.85 -5.62
C SER A 322 -4.99 33.12 -4.46
N LYS A 323 -4.55 31.91 -4.09
CA LYS A 323 -5.12 31.16 -2.97
C LYS A 323 -4.15 31.19 -1.78
N PRO A 324 -4.47 31.91 -0.68
CA PRO A 324 -3.63 31.90 0.51
C PRO A 324 -3.66 30.49 1.08
N ALA A 325 -2.49 29.87 1.11
CA ALA A 325 -2.24 28.62 1.79
C ALA A 325 -1.15 28.89 2.79
N THR A 326 -1.49 28.85 4.07
CA THR A 326 -0.51 28.72 5.14
C THR A 326 0.11 27.33 5.01
N PHE A 327 1.25 27.26 4.32
CA PHE A 327 2.08 26.07 4.27
C PHE A 327 2.86 25.99 5.57
N THR A 328 2.57 25.01 6.42
CA THR A 328 3.43 24.65 7.53
C THR A 328 4.11 23.32 7.18
N PRO A 329 5.26 23.34 6.48
CA PRO A 329 6.03 22.12 6.27
C PRO A 329 6.54 21.63 7.63
N CYS A 330 6.11 20.45 8.05
CA CYS A 330 6.43 19.95 9.40
C CYS A 330 7.81 19.31 9.53
N PHE A 331 8.44 18.79 8.46
CA PHE A 331 9.69 18.04 8.63
C PHE A 331 10.60 18.01 7.38
N ALA A 332 11.91 18.01 7.60
CA ALA A 332 12.94 17.70 6.60
C ALA A 332 13.94 16.70 7.21
N CYS A 333 14.03 15.48 6.66
CA CYS A 333 14.92 14.44 7.18
C CYS A 333 16.39 14.66 6.79
N ARG A 334 17.32 14.17 7.63
CA ARG A 334 18.76 14.16 7.32
C ARG A 334 19.09 13.15 6.21
N PRO A 335 20.14 13.38 5.40
CA PRO A 335 20.66 12.38 4.45
C PRO A 335 21.02 11.07 5.17
N GLY A 336 20.68 9.91 4.58
CA GLY A 336 20.99 8.58 5.12
C GLY A 336 19.86 7.89 5.90
N PHE A 337 18.70 8.54 6.07
CA PHE A 337 17.55 7.96 6.78
C PHE A 337 16.74 6.95 5.95
N PHE A 338 16.86 7.01 4.62
CA PHE A 338 16.25 6.06 3.69
C PHE A 338 17.34 5.15 3.12
N THR A 339 17.01 3.88 2.87
CA THR A 339 17.93 2.95 2.18
C THR A 339 18.31 3.52 0.82
N PRO A 340 19.62 3.64 0.50
CA PRO A 340 20.07 4.16 -0.78
C PRO A 340 19.58 3.28 -1.93
N ARG A 341 19.29 3.89 -3.09
CA ARG A 341 19.09 3.14 -4.34
C ARG A 341 20.41 2.47 -4.71
N ALA A 342 20.37 1.16 -4.95
CA ALA A 342 21.45 0.45 -5.63
C ALA A 342 21.56 0.93 -7.08
#